data_AF-A0A957UH92-F1
#
_entry.id   AF-A0A957UH92-F1
#
_cell.length_a   1.000
_cell.length_b   1.000
_cell.length_c   1.000
_cell.angle_alpha   90.00
_cell.angle_beta   90.00
_cell.angle_gamma   90.00
#
_symmetry.space_group_name_H-M   'P 1'
#
loop_
_entity.id
_entity.type
_entity.pdbx_description
1 polymer ?
#
loop_
_entity_poly.entity_id
_entity_poly.type
_entity_poly.pdbx_seq_one_letter_code
_entity_poly.pdbx_strand_id
1 'polypeptide(L)'
;LTFDQPLAADSVDFATIEPALDGAFTITDAVLTFAPAAKPEPSQRYRLTLDTRAQSAAGVALSSPVEISLVGATPLQVTSTQPSDGSGDIDTTAEIMVVFNRPVVALVGVDAQADLPDPLQIEPAVEGTGQWLNTSIYIFKPT
;
A
#
# COMPACT_ATOMS: atom_id res chain seq x y z
N LEU A 1 -1.06 11.88 13.76
CA LEU A 1 -0.09 11.79 14.87
C LEU A 1 -0.81 12.14 16.14
N THR A 2 -0.50 11.47 17.25
CA THR A 2 -1.13 11.74 18.54
C THR A 2 -0.06 12.20 19.53
N PHE A 3 -0.35 13.27 20.25
CA PHE A 3 0.49 13.87 21.28
C PHE A 3 -0.04 13.47 22.67
N ASP A 4 0.80 13.61 23.69
CA ASP A 4 0.45 13.34 25.09
C ASP A 4 -0.35 14.48 25.74
N GLN A 5 -0.46 15.62 25.04
CA GLN A 5 -1.20 16.81 25.45
C GLN A 5 -1.96 17.41 24.27
N PRO A 6 -3.05 18.15 24.52
CA PRO A 6 -3.75 18.92 23.49
C PRO A 6 -2.79 19.89 22.79
N LEU A 7 -2.89 20.00 21.48
CA LEU A 7 -2.11 20.96 20.69
C LEU A 7 -2.80 22.32 20.64
N ALA A 8 -2.01 23.38 20.47
CA ALA A 8 -2.54 24.70 20.12
C ALA A 8 -3.15 24.64 18.71
N ALA A 9 -4.44 24.93 18.59
CA ALA A 9 -5.20 24.78 17.34
C ALA A 9 -5.13 26.00 16.41
N ASP A 10 -4.36 27.03 16.78
CA ASP A 10 -4.38 28.34 16.12
C ASP A 10 -3.59 28.37 14.79
N SER A 11 -2.64 27.45 14.60
CA SER A 11 -1.82 27.35 13.40
C SER A 11 -1.26 25.94 13.21
N VAL A 12 -0.98 25.58 11.96
CA VAL A 12 -0.31 24.34 11.53
C VAL A 12 0.99 24.61 10.77
N ASP A 13 1.50 25.85 10.79
CA ASP A 13 2.66 26.28 10.00
C ASP A 13 3.98 25.62 10.41
N PHE A 14 3.98 24.89 11.53
CA PHE A 14 5.09 24.07 12.02
C PHE A 14 5.19 22.71 11.30
N ALA A 15 4.18 22.34 10.50
CA ALA A 15 4.11 21.06 9.79
C ALA A 15 4.35 21.24 8.29
N THR A 16 5.29 20.48 7.74
CA THR A 16 5.61 20.49 6.31
C THR A 16 5.70 19.07 5.75
N ILE A 17 5.48 18.92 4.44
CA ILE A 17 5.63 17.65 3.73
C ILE A 17 6.45 17.84 2.45
N GLU A 18 7.49 17.01 2.29
CA GLU A 18 8.43 17.07 1.15
C GLU A 18 8.62 15.70 0.47
N PRO A 19 8.53 15.59 -0.87
CA PRO A 19 8.18 16.65 -1.81
C PRO A 19 6.75 17.16 -1.56
N ALA A 20 6.45 18.33 -2.10
CA ALA A 20 5.15 18.97 -1.89
C ALA A 20 4.02 18.00 -2.26
N LEU A 21 3.11 17.80 -1.31
CA LEU A 21 1.91 17.00 -1.46
C LEU A 21 0.74 17.87 -1.04
N ASP A 22 -0.14 18.18 -1.99
CA ASP A 22 -1.31 19.00 -1.73
C ASP A 22 -2.20 18.32 -0.67
N GLY A 23 -2.66 19.10 0.30
CA GLY A 23 -3.45 18.61 1.41
C GLY A 23 -3.63 19.66 2.50
N ALA A 24 -4.33 19.27 3.56
CA ALA A 24 -4.56 20.13 4.71
C ALA A 24 -4.15 19.43 6.01
N PHE A 25 -3.52 20.19 6.90
CA PHE A 25 -3.33 19.79 8.28
C PHE A 25 -4.50 20.28 9.12
N THR A 26 -5.00 19.41 9.99
CA THR A 26 -6.07 19.72 10.96
C THR A 26 -5.66 19.22 12.33
N ILE A 27 -5.95 20.01 13.36
CA ILE A 27 -5.72 19.65 14.76
C ILE A 27 -7.08 19.38 15.41
N THR A 28 -7.19 18.22 16.05
CA THR A 28 -8.32 17.86 16.91
C THR A 28 -7.78 17.40 18.25
N ASP A 29 -7.86 18.26 19.26
CA ASP A 29 -7.32 18.00 20.59
C ASP A 29 -5.81 17.66 20.55
N ALA A 30 -5.41 16.45 20.95
CA ALA A 30 -4.03 16.00 20.88
C ALA A 30 -3.66 15.33 19.54
N VAL A 31 -4.50 15.42 18.51
CA VAL A 31 -4.30 14.70 17.23
C VAL A 31 -4.07 15.69 16.09
N LEU A 32 -2.90 15.58 15.45
CA LEU A 32 -2.62 16.24 14.17
C LEU A 32 -2.88 15.25 13.02
N THR A 33 -3.75 15.64 12.10
CA THR A 33 -4.09 14.86 10.91
C THR A 33 -3.66 15.62 9.67
N PHE A 34 -3.01 14.92 8.73
CA PHE A 34 -2.78 15.42 7.38
C PHE A 34 -3.70 14.66 6.42
N ALA A 35 -4.54 15.39 5.69
CA ALA A 35 -5.42 14.84 4.67
C ALA A 35 -4.92 15.29 3.27
N PRO A 36 -4.29 14.40 2.49
CA PRO A 36 -3.90 14.70 1.11
C PRO A 36 -5.12 15.05 0.27
N ALA A 37 -5.04 16.11 -0.53
CA ALA A 37 -6.08 16.52 -1.48
C ALA A 37 -6.11 15.64 -2.74
N ALA A 38 -4.97 15.00 -3.06
CA ALA A 38 -4.82 14.05 -4.14
C ALA A 38 -4.12 12.78 -3.66
N LYS A 39 -4.27 11.69 -4.43
CA LYS A 39 -3.58 10.43 -4.15
C LYS A 39 -2.06 10.66 -4.24
N PRO A 40 -1.26 10.27 -3.23
CA PRO A 40 0.19 10.36 -3.29
C PRO A 40 0.75 9.55 -4.46
N GLU A 41 1.89 9.98 -5.01
CA GLU A 41 2.55 9.29 -6.10
C GLU A 41 3.03 7.89 -5.66
N PRO A 42 2.72 6.82 -6.43
CA PRO A 42 3.17 5.47 -6.14
C PRO A 42 4.69 5.38 -5.96
N SER A 43 5.15 4.69 -4.91
CA SER A 43 6.58 4.54 -4.56
C SER A 43 7.32 5.84 -4.22
N GLN A 44 6.69 7.01 -4.27
CA GLN A 44 7.31 8.26 -3.89
C GLN A 44 7.46 8.31 -2.37
N ARG A 45 8.67 8.64 -1.89
CA ARG A 45 8.93 8.87 -0.48
C ARG A 45 8.61 10.32 -0.13
N TYR A 46 7.78 10.51 0.88
CA TYR A 46 7.44 11.80 1.47
C TYR A 46 8.02 11.89 2.89
N ARG A 47 8.52 13.05 3.27
CA ARG A 47 8.97 13.37 4.61
C ARG A 47 8.03 14.40 5.20
N LEU A 48 7.30 14.00 6.23
CA LEU A 48 6.55 14.91 7.07
C LEU A 48 7.47 15.40 8.19
N THR A 49 7.61 16.71 8.33
CA THR A 49 8.42 17.34 9.39
C THR A 49 7.52 18.20 10.26
N LEU A 50 7.64 18.04 11.58
CA LEU A 50 7.09 18.95 12.57
C LEU A 50 8.25 19.64 13.26
N ASP A 51 8.34 20.96 13.16
CA ASP A 51 9.40 21.71 13.82
C ASP A 51 9.06 22.09 15.28
N THR A 52 10.01 22.75 15.94
CA THR A 52 9.89 23.13 17.35
C THR A 52 8.90 24.28 17.61
N ARG A 53 8.25 24.83 16.58
CA ARG A 53 7.15 25.79 16.74
C ARG A 53 5.82 25.11 17.07
N ALA A 54 5.73 23.78 16.94
CA ALA A 54 4.57 23.04 17.43
C ALA A 54 4.48 23.18 18.96
N GLN A 55 3.31 23.57 19.46
CA GLN A 55 3.08 23.83 20.88
C GLN A 55 1.84 23.10 21.40
N SER A 56 1.89 22.71 22.68
CA SER A 56 0.68 22.31 23.40
C SER A 56 -0.25 23.50 23.63
N ALA A 57 -1.51 23.25 23.98
CA ALA A 57 -2.47 24.28 24.36
C ALA A 57 -2.03 25.09 25.60
N ALA A 58 -1.05 24.60 26.37
CA ALA A 58 -0.41 25.30 27.48
C ALA A 58 0.82 26.13 27.06
N GLY A 59 1.14 26.18 25.75
CA GLY A 59 2.27 26.94 25.20
C GLY A 59 3.63 26.25 25.31
N VAL A 60 3.66 24.95 25.62
CA VAL A 60 4.92 24.18 25.70
C VAL A 60 5.30 23.71 24.31
N ALA A 61 6.47 24.13 23.84
CA ALA A 61 7.01 23.76 22.54
C ALA A 61 7.61 22.35 22.52
N LEU A 62 7.66 21.72 21.34
CA LEU A 62 8.47 20.51 21.12
C LEU A 62 9.95 20.79 21.42
N SER A 63 10.60 19.83 22.10
CA SER A 63 12.03 19.92 22.43
C SER A 63 12.95 19.68 21.23
N SER A 64 12.47 18.95 20.22
CA SER A 64 13.18 18.68 18.97
C SER A 64 12.18 18.48 17.81
N PRO A 65 12.60 18.70 16.55
CA PRO A 65 11.78 18.36 15.41
C PRO A 65 11.41 16.86 15.38
N VAL A 66 10.25 16.56 14.83
CA VAL A 66 9.79 15.18 14.58
C VAL A 66 9.74 14.97 13.07
N GLU A 67 10.42 13.95 12.58
CA GLU A 67 10.40 13.57 11.17
C GLU A 67 9.76 12.21 10.97
N ILE A 68 8.86 12.12 10.00
CA ILE A 68 8.14 10.89 9.66
C ILE A 68 8.31 10.64 8.17
N SER A 69 8.80 9.46 7.82
CA SER A 69 8.91 9.01 6.44
C SER A 69 7.68 8.19 6.04
N LEU A 70 7.03 8.61 4.95
CA LEU A 70 5.87 7.98 4.35
C LEU A 70 6.24 7.55 2.92
N VAL A 71 5.60 6.52 2.41
CA VAL A 71 5.77 6.10 1.00
C VAL A 71 4.40 5.96 0.36
N GLY A 72 4.22 6.56 -0.81
CA GLY A 72 2.99 6.46 -1.56
C GLY A 72 2.69 5.01 -1.95
N ALA A 73 1.46 4.57 -1.66
CA ALA A 73 1.05 3.20 -1.92
C ALA A 73 1.07 2.90 -3.43
N THR A 74 1.79 1.84 -3.81
CA THR A 74 1.71 1.34 -5.19
C THR A 74 0.38 0.62 -5.42
N PRO A 75 -0.15 0.63 -6.66
CA PRO A 75 -1.28 -0.23 -7.00
C PRO A 75 -0.88 -1.71 -6.89
N LEU A 76 -1.88 -2.59 -6.79
CA LEU A 76 -1.67 -4.02 -7.05
C LEU A 76 -1.22 -4.17 -8.51
N GLN A 77 -0.19 -4.97 -8.74
CA GLN A 77 0.31 -5.26 -10.09
C GLN A 77 0.81 -6.69 -10.18
N VAL A 78 0.72 -7.26 -11.37
CA VAL A 78 1.46 -8.47 -11.74
C VAL A 78 2.90 -8.08 -12.03
N THR A 79 3.84 -8.69 -11.34
CA THR A 79 5.29 -8.41 -11.49
C THR A 79 5.98 -9.42 -12.39
N SER A 80 5.41 -10.62 -12.54
CA SER A 80 5.93 -11.66 -13.42
C SER A 80 4.82 -12.63 -13.80
N THR A 81 4.92 -13.18 -15.01
CA THR A 81 4.15 -14.33 -15.45
C THR A 81 5.09 -15.40 -15.98
N GLN A 82 4.71 -16.67 -15.81
CA GLN A 82 5.30 -17.79 -16.54
C GLN A 82 4.15 -18.54 -17.20
N PRO A 83 4.14 -18.76 -18.52
CA PRO A 83 5.04 -18.16 -19.51
C PRO A 83 5.06 -16.64 -19.45
N SER A 84 6.18 -16.05 -19.89
CA SER A 84 6.29 -14.60 -20.01
C SER A 84 5.28 -14.09 -21.04
N ASP A 85 4.77 -12.88 -20.83
CA ASP A 85 3.88 -12.23 -21.80
C ASP A 85 4.48 -12.22 -23.21
N GLY A 86 3.65 -12.55 -24.21
CA GLY A 86 4.05 -12.69 -25.61
C GLY A 86 4.88 -13.94 -25.96
N SER A 87 5.05 -14.90 -25.05
CA SER A 87 5.74 -16.16 -25.36
C SER A 87 4.96 -17.00 -26.37
N GLY A 88 5.66 -17.55 -27.35
CA GLY A 88 5.15 -18.53 -28.33
C GLY A 88 5.77 -19.91 -28.16
N ASP A 89 5.28 -20.89 -28.92
CA ASP A 89 5.79 -22.27 -28.95
C ASP A 89 5.89 -22.94 -27.56
N ILE A 90 4.95 -22.59 -26.67
CA ILE A 90 4.83 -23.17 -25.34
C ILE A 90 3.97 -24.44 -25.41
N ASP A 91 4.33 -25.44 -24.60
CA ASP A 91 3.51 -26.64 -24.41
C ASP A 91 2.08 -26.25 -23.96
N THR A 92 1.07 -26.84 -24.59
CA THR A 92 -0.34 -26.56 -24.28
C THR A 92 -0.75 -26.93 -22.86
N THR A 93 0.04 -27.76 -22.18
CA THR A 93 -0.14 -28.17 -20.78
C THR A 93 0.76 -27.42 -19.81
N ALA A 94 1.51 -26.43 -20.29
CA ALA A 94 2.41 -25.64 -19.47
C ALA A 94 1.63 -24.92 -18.36
N GLU A 95 2.24 -24.91 -17.18
CA GLU A 95 1.72 -24.22 -16.02
C GLU A 95 1.76 -22.69 -16.23
N ILE A 96 0.68 -22.03 -15.84
CA ILE A 96 0.57 -20.57 -15.80
C ILE A 96 0.80 -20.11 -14.36
N MET A 97 1.92 -19.44 -14.11
CA MET A 97 2.23 -18.80 -12.83
C MET A 97 2.08 -17.29 -12.95
N VAL A 98 1.42 -16.67 -11.98
CA VAL A 98 1.27 -15.21 -11.86
C VAL A 98 1.78 -14.76 -10.50
N VAL A 99 2.72 -13.82 -10.51
CA VAL A 99 3.33 -13.25 -9.31
C VAL A 99 2.85 -11.82 -9.13
N PHE A 100 2.35 -11.50 -7.93
CA PHE A 100 1.87 -10.16 -7.56
C PHE A 100 2.89 -9.42 -6.69
N ASN A 101 2.86 -8.08 -6.73
CA ASN A 101 3.75 -7.24 -5.90
C ASN A 101 3.41 -7.22 -4.40
N ARG A 102 2.37 -7.94 -3.97
CA ARG A 102 1.88 -7.99 -2.58
C ARG A 102 0.90 -9.16 -2.39
N PRO A 103 0.57 -9.50 -1.13
CA PRO A 103 -0.54 -10.39 -0.82
C PRO A 103 -1.86 -9.93 -1.44
N VAL A 104 -2.53 -10.82 -2.16
CA VAL A 104 -3.87 -10.63 -2.76
C VAL A 104 -4.94 -11.34 -1.94
N VAL A 105 -4.60 -12.50 -1.37
CA VAL A 105 -5.50 -13.31 -0.55
C VAL A 105 -4.98 -13.44 0.88
N ALA A 106 -5.88 -13.77 1.81
CA ALA A 106 -5.51 -14.08 3.19
C ALA A 106 -4.77 -15.42 3.26
N LEU A 107 -3.89 -15.56 4.27
CA LEU A 107 -3.32 -16.86 4.60
C LEU A 107 -4.39 -17.70 5.31
N VAL A 108 -4.72 -18.86 4.74
CA VAL A 108 -5.72 -19.79 5.25
C VAL A 108 -5.15 -21.20 5.39
N GLY A 109 -5.82 -22.06 6.18
CA GLY A 109 -5.50 -23.48 6.24
C GLY A 109 -5.77 -24.17 4.89
N VAL A 110 -5.13 -25.32 4.67
CA VAL A 110 -5.18 -26.07 3.39
C VAL A 110 -6.63 -26.33 2.93
N ASP A 111 -7.50 -26.74 3.85
CA ASP A 111 -8.90 -27.08 3.55
C ASP A 111 -9.73 -25.90 3.03
N ALA A 112 -9.33 -24.66 3.35
CA ALA A 112 -10.01 -23.43 2.94
C ALA A 112 -9.38 -22.76 1.71
N GLN A 113 -8.30 -23.33 1.14
CA GLN A 113 -7.67 -22.75 -0.05
C GLN A 113 -8.57 -22.83 -1.29
N ALA A 114 -9.43 -23.84 -1.38
CA ALA A 114 -10.36 -24.01 -2.49
C ALA A 114 -11.43 -22.90 -2.57
N ASP A 115 -11.68 -22.19 -1.46
CA ASP A 115 -12.63 -21.09 -1.40
C ASP A 115 -11.99 -19.73 -1.76
N LEU A 116 -10.67 -19.70 -1.98
CA LEU A 116 -9.98 -18.49 -2.41
C LEU A 116 -10.33 -18.14 -3.86
N PRO A 117 -10.35 -16.84 -4.23
CA PRO A 117 -10.70 -16.43 -5.58
C PRO A 117 -9.67 -16.90 -6.60
N ASP A 118 -10.15 -17.29 -7.79
CA ASP A 118 -9.33 -17.44 -8.99
C ASP A 118 -9.15 -16.05 -9.65
N PRO A 119 -7.91 -15.54 -9.78
CA PRO A 119 -7.66 -14.26 -10.41
C PRO A 119 -7.60 -14.31 -11.95
N LEU A 120 -7.65 -15.47 -12.59
CA LEU A 120 -7.42 -15.63 -14.03
C LEU A 120 -8.73 -15.69 -14.82
N GLN A 121 -8.72 -15.04 -15.98
CA GLN A 121 -9.68 -15.24 -17.06
C GLN A 121 -8.87 -15.64 -18.30
N ILE A 122 -9.11 -16.84 -18.82
CA ILE A 122 -8.39 -17.39 -19.98
C ILE A 122 -9.32 -17.39 -21.18
N GLU A 123 -8.84 -16.86 -22.31
CA GLU A 123 -9.60 -16.79 -23.57
C GLU A 123 -8.79 -17.39 -24.73
N PRO A 124 -9.30 -18.42 -25.43
CA PRO A 124 -10.54 -19.16 -25.13
C PRO A 124 -10.46 -19.87 -23.77
N ALA A 125 -11.62 -20.17 -23.16
CA ALA A 125 -11.66 -20.84 -21.87
C ALA A 125 -10.95 -22.20 -21.93
N VAL A 126 -10.11 -22.47 -20.92
CA VAL A 126 -9.33 -23.70 -20.77
C VAL A 126 -9.71 -24.34 -19.45
N GLU A 127 -9.95 -25.66 -19.44
CA GLU A 127 -10.15 -26.41 -18.21
C GLU A 127 -8.83 -26.60 -17.47
N GLY A 128 -8.87 -26.57 -16.15
CA GLY A 128 -7.68 -26.76 -15.32
C GLY A 128 -7.95 -26.50 -13.85
N THR A 129 -6.88 -26.62 -13.06
CA THR A 129 -6.92 -26.38 -11.62
C THR A 129 -5.99 -25.25 -11.26
N GLY A 130 -6.52 -24.25 -10.57
CA GLY A 130 -5.74 -23.16 -10.00
C GLY A 130 -5.59 -23.25 -8.49
N GLN A 131 -4.47 -22.75 -7.98
CA GLN A 131 -4.17 -22.72 -6.55
C GLN A 131 -3.23 -21.56 -6.21
N TRP A 132 -3.40 -21.00 -5.01
CA TRP A 132 -2.47 -20.04 -4.44
C TRP A 132 -1.29 -20.78 -3.81
N LEU A 133 -0.09 -20.65 -4.39
CA LEU A 133 1.14 -21.20 -3.80
C LEU A 133 1.49 -20.50 -2.48
N ASN A 134 1.23 -19.19 -2.44
CA ASN A 134 1.24 -18.37 -1.23
C ASN A 134 0.29 -17.19 -1.45
N THR A 135 0.25 -16.23 -0.54
CA THR A 135 -0.69 -15.10 -0.63
C THR A 135 -0.45 -14.16 -1.82
N SER A 136 0.68 -14.28 -2.53
CA SER A 136 1.10 -13.40 -3.63
C SER A 136 1.44 -14.14 -4.94
N ILE A 137 1.32 -15.47 -5.00
CA ILE A 137 1.66 -16.28 -6.18
C ILE A 137 0.50 -17.23 -6.47
N TYR A 138 -0.07 -17.09 -7.67
CA TYR A 138 -1.11 -17.99 -8.18
C TYR A 138 -0.54 -18.89 -9.27
N ILE A 139 -0.93 -20.15 -9.25
CA ILE A 139 -0.55 -21.16 -10.23
C ILE A 139 -1.83 -21.76 -10.81
N PHE A 140 -1.90 -21.85 -12.14
CA PHE A 140 -2.96 -22.54 -12.86
C PHE A 140 -2.35 -23.63 -13.76
N LYS A 141 -2.88 -24.85 -13.64
CA LYS A 141 -2.46 -25.99 -14.44
C LYS A 141 -3.59 -26.42 -15.37
N PRO A 142 -3.44 -26.27 -16.69
CA PRO A 142 -4.38 -26.79 -17.68
C PRO A 142 -4.54 -28.32 -17.60
N THR A 143 -5.71 -28.83 -18.01
CA THR A 143 -6.03 -30.28 -18.10
C THR A 143 -6.63 -30.67 -19.44
#